data_AF-A0A3D1KGU9-F1
#
_entry.id   AF-A0A3D1KGU9-F1
#
_cell.length_a   1.000
_cell.length_b   1.000
_cell.length_c   1.000
_cell.angle_alpha   90.00
_cell.angle_beta   90.00
_cell.angle_gamma   90.00
#
_symmetry.space_group_name_H-M   'P 1'
#
loop_
_entity.id
_entity.type
_entity.pdbx_description
1 polymer ?
#
loop_
_entity_poly.entity_id
_entity_poly.type
_entity_poly.pdbx_seq_one_letter_code
_entity_poly.pdbx_strand_id
1 'polypeptide(L)'
;AACVATIATGTVPYNHGIVNDTWLDRKTLRPVFCVEDTQYEGNLTGEKSSPKFLSVSTLGDELKVGTEGKAIVYAISPFRDAAILGAGHAADGAFWINPLTGRWCSTSYYGPLPTWVSIADRKNDLNNYLDN
;
A
#
# COMPACT_ATOMS: atom_id res chain seq x y z
N ALA A 1 -9.63 2.51 4.78
CA ALA A 1 -9.22 3.17 3.52
C ALA A 1 -9.56 4.66 3.39
N ALA A 2 -10.83 5.09 3.36
CA ALA A 2 -11.22 6.45 2.92
C ALA A 2 -10.54 7.58 3.71
N CYS A 3 -10.49 7.48 5.05
CA CYS A 3 -9.85 8.50 5.89
C CYS A 3 -8.35 8.67 5.59
N VAL A 4 -7.65 7.56 5.33
CA VAL A 4 -6.21 7.59 5.01
C VAL A 4 -5.98 8.29 3.68
N ALA A 5 -6.80 7.98 2.66
CA ALA A 5 -6.75 8.67 1.39
C ALA A 5 -7.04 10.17 1.55
N THR A 6 -8.02 10.56 2.37
CA THR A 6 -8.29 11.98 2.67
C THR A 6 -7.10 12.68 3.33
N ILE A 7 -6.43 12.03 4.28
CA ILE A 7 -5.24 12.59 4.94
C ILE A 7 -4.08 12.73 3.95
N ALA A 8 -3.84 11.70 3.13
CA ALA A 8 -2.72 11.68 2.19
C ALA A 8 -2.90 12.67 1.02
N THR A 9 -4.14 12.90 0.59
CA THR A 9 -4.47 13.73 -0.60
C THR A 9 -4.98 15.13 -0.26
N GLY A 10 -5.40 15.36 0.98
CA GLY A 10 -5.99 16.64 1.41
C GLY A 10 -7.38 16.92 0.82
N THR A 11 -8.04 15.92 0.22
CA THR A 11 -9.37 16.07 -0.40
C THR A 11 -10.36 15.02 0.08
N VAL A 12 -11.64 15.21 -0.24
CA VAL A 12 -12.74 14.33 0.15
C VAL A 12 -12.88 13.10 -0.76
N PRO A 13 -13.57 12.02 -0.30
CA PRO A 13 -13.82 10.80 -1.09
C PRO A 13 -14.46 11.02 -2.45
N TYR A 14 -15.25 12.08 -2.58
CA TYR A 14 -15.84 12.48 -3.86
C TYR A 14 -14.77 12.78 -4.93
N ASN A 15 -13.63 13.35 -4.54
CA ASN A 15 -12.55 13.69 -5.47
C ASN A 15 -11.53 12.56 -5.61
N HIS A 16 -11.08 11.96 -4.51
CA HIS A 16 -10.03 10.93 -4.58
C HIS A 16 -10.54 9.53 -4.96
N GLY A 17 -11.86 9.30 -4.97
CA GLY A 17 -12.48 8.07 -5.48
C GLY A 17 -12.55 6.90 -4.49
N ILE A 18 -11.89 6.99 -3.34
CA ILE A 18 -11.86 5.94 -2.32
C ILE A 18 -12.97 6.18 -1.29
N VAL A 19 -14.09 5.48 -1.46
CA VAL A 19 -15.27 5.62 -0.59
C VAL A 19 -15.34 4.59 0.53
N ASN A 20 -14.75 3.42 0.33
CA ASN A 20 -14.76 2.31 1.28
C ASN A 20 -13.61 1.35 0.99
N ASP A 21 -13.38 0.38 1.88
CA ASP A 21 -12.33 -0.64 1.75
C ASP A 21 -12.63 -1.64 0.63
N THR A 22 -13.93 -1.87 0.38
CA THR A 22 -14.44 -2.73 -0.70
C THR A 22 -15.66 -2.11 -1.35
N TRP A 23 -15.87 -2.40 -2.62
CA TRP A 23 -17.09 -2.04 -3.35
C TRP A 23 -17.43 -3.10 -4.40
N LEU A 24 -18.67 -3.05 -4.91
CA LEU A 24 -19.12 -3.93 -5.99
C LEU A 24 -18.64 -3.40 -7.34
N ASP A 25 -17.83 -4.17 -8.06
CA ASP A 25 -17.57 -3.91 -9.47
C ASP A 25 -18.79 -4.33 -10.30
N ARG A 26 -19.42 -3.36 -10.99
CA ARG A 26 -20.61 -3.59 -11.79
C ARG A 26 -20.37 -4.47 -13.02
N LYS A 27 -19.13 -4.54 -13.52
CA LYS A 27 -18.81 -5.35 -14.71
C LYS A 27 -18.71 -6.83 -14.36
N THR A 28 -18.08 -7.14 -13.23
CA THR A 28 -17.85 -8.52 -12.78
C THR A 28 -18.88 -9.00 -11.77
N LEU A 29 -19.67 -8.08 -11.19
CA LEU A 29 -20.60 -8.31 -10.08
C LEU A 29 -19.93 -8.95 -8.85
N ARG A 30 -18.66 -8.62 -8.63
CA ARG A 30 -17.87 -9.13 -7.50
C ARG A 30 -17.42 -7.98 -6.59
N PRO A 31 -17.29 -8.23 -5.28
CA PRO A 31 -16.59 -7.32 -4.39
C PRO A 31 -15.13 -7.21 -4.82
N VAL A 32 -14.63 -5.98 -4.89
CA VAL A 32 -13.23 -5.65 -5.20
C VAL A 32 -12.69 -4.80 -4.05
N PHE A 33 -11.46 -5.06 -3.61
CA PHE A 33 -10.80 -4.23 -2.61
C PHE A 33 -10.28 -2.93 -3.21
N CYS A 34 -10.23 -1.89 -2.38
CA CYS A 34 -9.87 -0.55 -2.80
C CYS A 34 -8.47 -0.34 -3.34
N VAL A 35 -7.60 -1.33 -3.15
CA VAL A 35 -6.21 -1.33 -3.60
C VAL A 35 -5.87 -2.58 -4.41
N GLU A 36 -6.88 -3.39 -4.78
CA GLU A 36 -6.66 -4.62 -5.53
C GLU A 36 -6.25 -4.32 -6.96
N ASP A 37 -5.15 -4.93 -7.40
CA ASP A 37 -4.69 -4.82 -8.77
C ASP A 37 -3.95 -6.07 -9.20
N THR A 38 -4.58 -6.85 -10.09
CA THR A 38 -4.04 -8.13 -10.57
C THR A 38 -2.79 -8.00 -11.43
N GLN A 39 -2.44 -6.77 -11.85
CA GLN A 39 -1.26 -6.49 -12.67
C GLN A 39 0.05 -6.52 -11.86
N TYR A 40 -0.01 -6.32 -10.55
CA TYR A 40 1.16 -6.20 -9.68
C TYR A 40 1.16 -7.27 -8.60
N GLU A 41 2.14 -8.18 -8.67
CA GLU A 41 2.32 -9.25 -7.70
C GLU A 41 2.73 -8.72 -6.32
N GLY A 42 2.26 -9.39 -5.27
CA GLY A 42 2.69 -9.12 -3.90
C GLY A 42 4.10 -9.66 -3.63
N ASN A 43 4.92 -8.85 -2.95
CA ASN A 43 6.22 -9.27 -2.43
C ASN A 43 6.02 -9.83 -1.02
N LEU A 44 6.30 -11.12 -0.80
CA LEU A 44 6.09 -11.83 0.48
C LEU A 44 4.62 -11.88 0.95
N THR A 45 3.68 -11.72 0.00
CA THR A 45 2.24 -11.84 0.20
C THR A 45 1.58 -12.34 -1.07
N GLY A 46 0.43 -13.02 -0.95
CA GLY A 46 -0.41 -13.40 -2.10
C GLY A 46 -1.29 -12.25 -2.60
N GLU A 47 -1.24 -11.10 -1.93
CA GLU A 47 -2.08 -9.94 -2.19
C GLU A 47 -1.51 -9.07 -3.32
N LYS A 48 -2.26 -8.93 -4.40
CA LYS A 48 -1.88 -8.12 -5.57
C LYS A 48 -2.45 -6.71 -5.45
N SER A 49 -1.58 -5.71 -5.31
CA SER A 49 -2.02 -4.38 -4.84
C SER A 49 -1.34 -3.20 -5.52
N SER A 50 -2.10 -2.13 -5.77
CA SER A 50 -1.59 -0.85 -6.28
C SER A 50 -2.55 0.32 -5.91
N PRO A 51 -2.10 1.58 -6.00
CA PRO A 51 -2.96 2.74 -5.75
C PRO A 51 -3.88 3.09 -6.94
N LYS A 52 -4.15 2.15 -7.87
CA LYS A 52 -4.87 2.38 -9.14
C LYS A 52 -6.23 3.07 -9.01
N PHE A 53 -6.95 2.86 -7.92
CA PHE A 53 -8.26 3.47 -7.70
C PHE A 53 -8.19 4.87 -7.06
N LEU A 54 -7.00 5.31 -6.65
CA LEU A 54 -6.78 6.67 -6.15
C LEU A 54 -6.71 7.62 -7.35
N SER A 55 -7.66 8.55 -7.44
CA SER A 55 -7.80 9.40 -8.65
C SER A 55 -6.98 10.69 -8.61
N VAL A 56 -6.32 10.97 -7.49
CA VAL A 56 -5.59 12.22 -7.22
C VAL A 56 -4.23 11.95 -6.62
N SER A 57 -3.31 12.90 -6.75
CA SER A 57 -1.99 12.83 -6.12
C SER A 57 -2.06 12.95 -4.60
N THR A 58 -1.13 12.26 -3.93
CA THR A 58 -0.88 12.45 -2.49
C THR A 58 0.13 13.57 -2.26
N LEU A 59 0.25 14.01 -1.01
CA LEU A 59 1.34 14.89 -0.58
C LEU A 59 2.72 14.30 -0.91
N GLY A 60 2.88 12.98 -0.82
CA GLY A 60 4.10 12.28 -1.21
C GLY A 60 4.39 12.38 -2.71
N ASP A 61 3.34 12.25 -3.54
CA ASP A 61 3.44 12.41 -4.99
C ASP A 61 3.88 13.84 -5.34
N GLU A 62 3.26 14.86 -4.74
CA GLU A 62 3.63 16.26 -4.97
C GLU A 62 5.04 16.59 -4.44
N LEU A 63 5.46 15.98 -3.33
CA LEU A 63 6.82 16.11 -2.82
C LEU A 63 7.85 15.52 -3.80
N LYS A 64 7.54 14.37 -4.41
CA LYS A 64 8.37 13.79 -5.47
C LYS A 64 8.45 14.73 -6.67
N VAL A 65 7.34 15.29 -7.12
CA VAL A 65 7.32 16.27 -8.23
C VAL A 65 8.16 17.50 -7.89
N GLY A 66 7.95 18.11 -6.71
CA GLY A 66 8.65 19.31 -6.27
C GLY A 66 10.15 19.14 -6.03
N THR A 67 10.62 17.90 -5.87
CA THR A 67 12.04 17.56 -5.69
C THR A 67 12.66 16.89 -6.91
N GLU A 68 11.98 16.86 -8.06
CA GLU A 68 12.43 16.18 -9.28
C GLU A 68 12.74 14.69 -9.03
N GLY A 69 11.94 14.03 -8.20
CA GLY A 69 12.06 12.62 -7.83
C GLY A 69 13.11 12.32 -6.76
N LYS A 70 13.83 13.32 -6.23
CA LYS A 70 14.90 13.13 -5.24
C LYS A 70 14.40 12.87 -3.82
N ALA A 71 13.19 13.31 -3.48
CA ALA A 71 12.58 13.00 -2.19
C ALA A 71 12.47 11.49 -2.00
N ILE A 72 12.54 11.04 -0.75
CA ILE A 72 12.33 9.63 -0.39
C ILE A 72 10.99 9.54 0.33
N VAL A 73 10.08 8.72 -0.19
CA VAL A 73 8.71 8.57 0.30
C VAL A 73 8.42 7.10 0.56
N TYR A 74 8.18 6.78 1.83
CA TYR A 74 7.76 5.45 2.26
C TYR A 74 6.49 5.55 3.10
N ALA A 75 5.58 4.58 2.93
CA ALA A 75 4.45 4.39 3.82
C ALA A 75 4.54 3.04 4.52
N ILE A 76 4.33 3.03 5.83
CA ILE A 76 4.41 1.84 6.68
C ILE A 76 3.12 1.79 7.51
N SER A 77 2.42 0.68 7.45
CA SER A 77 1.18 0.48 8.22
C SER A 77 0.95 -1.01 8.46
N PRO A 78 0.34 -1.44 9.58
CA PRO A 78 -0.06 -2.84 9.74
C PRO A 78 -1.11 -3.26 8.69
N PHE A 79 -1.91 -2.32 8.17
CA PHE A 79 -2.97 -2.57 7.19
C PHE A 79 -2.54 -2.18 5.77
N ARG A 80 -2.84 -3.08 4.83
CA ARG A 80 -2.51 -2.97 3.40
C ARG A 80 -3.06 -1.72 2.73
N ASP A 81 -4.36 -1.47 2.89
CA ASP A 81 -5.05 -0.33 2.29
C ASP A 81 -4.47 0.99 2.78
N ALA A 82 -4.19 1.10 4.08
CA ALA A 82 -3.58 2.28 4.66
C ALA A 82 -2.14 2.51 4.17
N ALA A 83 -1.34 1.45 3.98
CA ALA A 83 0.01 1.57 3.44
C ALA A 83 -0.01 2.07 1.99
N ILE A 84 -0.81 1.44 1.12
CA ILE A 84 -0.87 1.78 -0.31
C ILE A 84 -1.45 3.19 -0.53
N LEU A 85 -2.57 3.52 0.14
CA LEU A 85 -3.23 4.82 -0.02
C LEU A 85 -2.44 5.96 0.63
N GLY A 86 -1.69 5.67 1.69
CA GLY A 86 -0.78 6.63 2.31
C GLY A 86 0.47 6.91 1.46
N ALA A 87 0.96 5.91 0.73
CA ALA A 87 2.10 6.05 -0.18
C ALA A 87 1.75 6.93 -1.40
N GLY A 88 0.64 6.65 -2.07
CA GLY A 88 0.33 7.28 -3.34
C GLY A 88 1.05 6.64 -4.52
N HIS A 89 1.06 7.32 -5.67
CA HIS A 89 1.50 6.73 -6.94
C HIS A 89 3.03 6.69 -7.11
N ALA A 90 3.73 7.69 -6.58
CA ALA A 90 5.15 7.93 -6.84
C ALA A 90 6.06 7.61 -5.66
N ALA A 91 5.54 6.93 -4.62
CA ALA A 91 6.34 6.53 -3.48
C ALA A 91 7.45 5.54 -3.86
N ASP A 92 8.52 5.49 -3.06
CA ASP A 92 9.59 4.49 -3.20
C ASP A 92 9.21 3.13 -2.62
N GLY A 93 8.16 3.07 -1.81
CA GLY A 93 7.70 1.82 -1.21
C GLY A 93 6.51 1.99 -0.28
N ALA A 94 5.67 0.95 -0.24
CA ALA A 94 4.61 0.79 0.73
C ALA A 94 4.77 -0.57 1.41
N PHE A 95 4.75 -0.59 2.74
CA PHE A 95 5.00 -1.80 3.52
C PHE A 95 3.86 -2.06 4.50
N TRP A 96 3.41 -3.31 4.54
CA TRP A 96 2.43 -3.78 5.51
C TRP A 96 2.78 -5.14 6.09
N ILE A 97 2.03 -5.56 7.10
CA ILE A 97 2.23 -6.85 7.76
C ILE A 97 1.29 -7.86 7.10
N ASN A 98 1.85 -8.96 6.61
CA ASN A 98 1.07 -10.08 6.13
C ASN A 98 0.41 -10.78 7.36
N PRO A 99 -0.93 -10.83 7.44
CA PRO A 99 -1.60 -11.39 8.62
C PRO A 99 -1.39 -12.90 8.80
N LEU A 100 -1.00 -13.62 7.74
CA LEU A 100 -0.78 -15.07 7.79
C LEU A 100 0.62 -15.43 8.27
N THR A 101 1.62 -14.62 7.93
CA THR A 101 3.03 -14.91 8.21
C THR A 101 3.65 -13.99 9.24
N GLY A 102 3.01 -12.86 9.57
CA GLY A 102 3.54 -11.80 10.43
C GLY A 102 4.71 -11.03 9.81
N ARG A 103 5.05 -11.36 8.56
CA ARG A 103 6.19 -10.81 7.83
C ARG A 103 5.84 -9.48 7.18
N TRP A 104 6.84 -8.62 7.04
CA TRP A 104 6.68 -7.40 6.27
C TRP A 104 6.64 -7.71 4.78
N CYS A 105 5.60 -7.21 4.11
CA CYS A 105 5.36 -7.43 2.69
C CYS A 105 5.19 -6.09 1.95
N SER A 106 5.23 -6.18 0.62
CA SER A 106 5.03 -5.04 -0.28
C SER A 106 4.38 -5.49 -1.59
N THR A 107 4.39 -4.65 -2.62
CA THR A 107 3.90 -4.93 -3.97
C THR A 107 4.99 -4.64 -4.99
N SER A 108 5.01 -5.36 -6.11
CA SER A 108 5.92 -5.10 -7.23
C SER A 108 5.69 -3.74 -7.89
N TYR A 109 4.56 -3.06 -7.62
CA TYR A 109 4.27 -1.71 -8.10
C TYR A 109 5.36 -0.69 -7.72
N TYR A 110 5.86 -0.73 -6.48
CA TYR A 110 6.90 0.18 -5.99
C TYR A 110 8.32 -0.38 -6.15
N GLY A 111 8.47 -1.61 -6.65
CA GLY A 111 9.76 -2.28 -6.81
C GLY A 111 10.16 -3.21 -5.66
N PRO A 112 11.45 -3.54 -5.52
CA PRO A 112 11.92 -4.54 -4.57
C PRO A 112 11.93 -4.02 -3.12
N LEU A 113 11.80 -4.95 -2.17
CA LEU A 113 11.92 -4.66 -0.75
C LEU A 113 13.34 -4.12 -0.42
N PRO A 114 13.45 -2.95 0.23
CA PRO A 114 14.72 -2.45 0.73
C PRO A 114 15.34 -3.40 1.76
N THR A 115 16.68 -3.42 1.82
CA THR A 115 17.43 -4.31 2.72
C THR A 115 17.04 -4.14 4.19
N TRP A 116 16.70 -2.92 4.61
CA TRP A 116 16.29 -2.64 6.00
C TRP A 116 14.95 -3.31 6.36
N VAL A 117 14.01 -3.41 5.41
CA VAL A 117 12.75 -4.14 5.62
C VAL A 117 13.03 -5.63 5.74
N SER A 118 13.90 -6.17 4.87
CA SER A 118 14.29 -7.58 4.93
C SER A 118 14.99 -7.96 6.24
N ILE A 119 15.74 -7.02 6.85
CA ILE A 119 16.37 -7.23 8.16
C ILE A 119 15.32 -7.21 9.29
N ALA A 120 14.37 -6.26 9.24
CA ALA A 120 13.28 -6.19 10.21
C ALA A 120 12.39 -7.45 10.17
N ASP A 121 12.13 -7.95 8.96
CA ASP A 121 11.37 -9.16 8.69
C ASP A 121 11.98 -10.40 9.36
N ARG A 122 13.31 -10.57 9.30
CA ARG A 122 14.02 -11.69 9.95
C ARG A 122 13.83 -11.74 11.47
N LYS A 123 13.52 -10.61 12.12
CA LYS A 123 13.29 -10.57 13.57
C LYS A 123 11.84 -10.86 13.96
N ASN A 124 10.88 -10.64 13.06
CA ASN A 124 9.44 -10.68 13.34
C ASN A 124 8.74 -11.94 12.79
N ASP A 125 9.48 -12.97 12.38
CA ASP A 125 8.87 -14.23 11.96
C ASP A 125 8.04 -14.83 13.11
N LEU A 126 6.74 -15.05 12.90
CA LEU A 126 5.84 -15.64 13.89
C LEU A 126 6.33 -16.98 14.40
N ASN A 127 7.07 -17.74 13.57
CA ASN A 127 7.67 -18.99 13.98
C ASN A 127 8.65 -18.82 15.16
N ASN A 128 9.37 -17.70 15.23
CA ASN A 128 10.28 -17.42 16.36
C ASN A 128 9.54 -17.24 17.69
N TYR A 129 8.23 -16.94 17.65
CA TYR A 129 7.39 -16.77 18.84
C TYR A 129 6.58 -18.01 19.20
N LEU A 130 6.41 -18.95 18.26
CA LEU A 130 5.73 -20.23 18.50
C LEU A 130 6.67 -21.34 19.00
N ASP A 131 7.98 -21.18 18.79
CA ASP A 131 9.02 -22.12 19.25
C ASP A 131 9.54 -21.82 20.69
N ASN A 132 8.91 -20.92 21.44
CA ASN A 132 9.14 -20.66 22.88
C ASN A 132 7.87 -20.91 23.70
#